data_AF-A0A3B0TJT6-F1
#
_entry.id   AF-A0A3B0TJT6-F1
#
_cell.length_a   1.000
_cell.length_b   1.000
_cell.length_c   1.000
_cell.angle_alpha   90.00
_cell.angle_beta   90.00
_cell.angle_gamma   90.00
#
_symmetry.space_group_name_H-M   'P 1'
#
loop_
_entity.id
_entity.type
_entity.pdbx_description
1 polymer ?
#
loop_
_entity_poly.entity_id
_entity_poly.type
_entity_poly.pdbx_seq_one_letter_code
_entity_poly.pdbx_strand_id
1 'polypeptide(L)'
;MNEAAQNTPKFSQNQIILAFWALISAIFVIRTFSTASIMPLIGDSDDAMRLVVVQDFLAGQGWFDKIQYRLNTPYGAPIHWSRLVDLPIAGLILIFQPFFGEFAVTLAAW
;
A
#
# COMPACT_ATOMS: atom_id res chain seq x y z
N MET A 1 54.54 13.39 24.40
CA MET A 1 53.37 14.13 23.89
C MET A 1 52.42 13.07 23.36
N ASN A 2 51.45 12.67 24.19
CA ASN A 2 50.61 11.49 23.92
C ASN A 2 49.58 11.79 22.83
N GLU A 3 49.63 11.00 21.76
CA GLU A 3 48.57 10.87 20.78
C GLU A 3 47.33 10.27 21.47
N ALA A 4 46.46 11.14 21.98
CA ALA A 4 45.07 10.79 22.23
C ALA A 4 44.41 10.59 20.86
N ALA A 5 44.60 9.40 20.28
CA ALA A 5 43.89 8.96 19.09
C ALA A 5 42.39 9.14 19.35
N GLN A 6 41.80 10.09 18.64
CA GLN A 6 40.40 10.47 18.77
C GLN A 6 39.54 9.27 18.35
N ASN A 7 39.04 8.52 19.32
CA ASN A 7 38.01 7.51 19.13
C ASN A 7 36.67 8.19 18.83
N THR A 8 36.53 8.77 17.64
CA THR A 8 35.23 9.20 17.16
C THR A 8 34.43 7.95 16.80
N PRO A 9 33.23 7.74 17.38
CA PRO A 9 32.41 6.61 17.02
C PRO A 9 32.03 6.74 15.53
N LYS A 10 32.51 5.82 14.71
CA LYS A 10 32.15 5.73 13.29
C LYS A 10 30.94 4.84 13.16
N PHE A 11 29.86 5.37 12.61
CA PHE A 11 28.70 4.56 12.24
C PHE A 11 29.10 3.51 11.21
N SER A 12 28.62 2.28 11.39
CA SER A 12 28.83 1.22 10.39
C SER A 12 28.04 1.53 9.12
N GLN A 13 28.48 1.00 7.98
CA GLN A 13 27.76 1.17 6.70
C GLN A 13 26.29 0.74 6.81
N ASN A 14 25.99 -0.33 7.55
CA ASN A 14 24.63 -0.80 7.79
C ASN A 14 23.80 0.20 8.60
N GLN A 15 24.39 0.84 9.62
CA GLN A 15 23.71 1.89 10.39
C GLN A 15 23.38 3.10 9.54
N ILE A 16 24.29 3.50 8.64
CA ILE A 16 24.06 4.61 7.70
C ILE A 16 22.94 4.25 6.73
N ILE A 17 22.95 3.03 6.17
CA ILE A 17 21.89 2.56 5.25
C ILE A 17 20.53 2.52 5.96
N LEU A 18 20.46 1.97 7.18
CA LEU A 18 19.22 1.91 7.95
C LEU A 18 18.71 3.31 8.32
N ALA A 19 19.59 4.21 8.75
CA ALA A 19 19.22 5.59 9.07
C ALA A 19 18.71 6.33 7.83
N PHE A 20 19.34 6.11 6.67
CA PHE A 20 18.90 6.68 5.40
C PHE A 20 17.49 6.19 5.03
N TRP A 21 17.25 4.87 5.03
CA TRP A 21 15.93 4.33 4.75
C TRP A 21 14.87 4.80 5.74
N ALA A 22 15.19 4.81 7.04
CA ALA A 22 14.28 5.30 8.07
C ALA A 22 13.92 6.78 7.87
N LEU A 23 14.90 7.62 7.51
CA LEU A 23 14.68 9.03 7.21
C LEU A 23 13.78 9.21 5.99
N ILE A 24 14.06 8.50 4.89
CA ILE A 24 13.25 8.58 3.66
C ILE A 24 11.82 8.11 3.92
N SER A 25 11.63 7.00 4.63
CA SER A 25 10.30 6.52 5.02
C SER A 25 9.56 7.52 5.90
N ALA A 26 10.24 8.11 6.89
CA ALA A 26 9.65 9.14 7.75
C ALA A 26 9.21 10.38 6.94
N ILE A 27 10.02 10.83 5.97
CA ILE A 27 9.65 11.94 5.08
C ILE A 27 8.38 11.61 4.29
N PHE A 28 8.28 10.42 3.71
CA PHE A 28 7.08 10.01 2.97
C PHE A 28 5.84 9.94 3.87
N VAL A 29 5.96 9.36 5.07
CA VAL A 29 4.88 9.30 6.05
C VAL A 29 4.42 10.70 6.45
N ILE A 30 5.35 11.59 6.81
CA ILE A 30 5.04 12.97 7.19
C ILE A 30 4.35 13.70 6.03
N ARG A 31 4.85 13.54 4.80
CA ARG A 31 4.24 14.13 3.60
C ARG A 31 2.79 13.66 3.44
N THR A 32 2.54 12.35 3.51
CA THR A 32 1.20 11.77 3.35
C THR A 32 0.21 12.39 4.34
N PHE A 33 0.55 12.42 5.63
CA PHE A 33 -0.33 13.03 6.64
C PHE A 33 -0.48 14.55 6.49
N SER A 34 0.58 15.25 6.07
CA SER A 34 0.54 16.71 5.87
C SER A 34 -0.31 17.12 4.67
N THR A 35 -0.49 16.24 3.67
CA THR A 35 -1.27 16.53 2.46
C THR A 35 -2.61 15.79 2.39
N ALA A 36 -2.96 15.00 3.40
CA ALA A 36 -4.13 14.13 3.41
C ALA A 36 -5.45 14.89 3.15
N SER A 37 -5.57 16.14 3.59
CA SER A 37 -6.79 16.94 3.42
C SER A 37 -7.00 17.50 2.00
N ILE A 38 -5.98 17.46 1.14
CA ILE A 38 -6.01 18.03 -0.21
C ILE A 38 -5.78 16.99 -1.31
N MET A 39 -5.39 15.78 -0.95
CA MET A 39 -5.22 14.67 -1.90
C MET A 39 -6.54 13.90 -2.04
N PRO A 40 -6.91 13.45 -3.25
CA PRO A 40 -8.03 12.55 -3.43
C PRO A 40 -7.74 11.21 -2.75
N LEU A 41 -8.77 10.57 -2.19
CA LEU A 41 -8.68 9.24 -1.58
C LEU A 41 -8.21 8.17 -2.59
N ILE A 42 -8.62 8.31 -3.84
CA ILE A 42 -8.23 7.44 -4.95
C ILE A 42 -7.45 8.33 -5.93
N GLY A 43 -6.16 8.02 -6.11
CA GLY A 43 -5.22 8.87 -6.86
C GLY A 43 -5.43 8.81 -8.36
N ASP A 44 -5.71 7.62 -8.88
CA ASP A 44 -5.94 7.38 -10.31
C ASP A 44 -6.94 6.26 -10.61
N SER A 45 -7.13 5.95 -11.89
CA SER A 45 -8.02 4.88 -12.34
C SER A 45 -7.54 3.48 -11.94
N ASP A 46 -6.23 3.28 -11.78
CA ASP A 46 -5.64 1.99 -11.44
C ASP A 46 -5.86 1.68 -9.95
N ASP A 47 -5.72 2.69 -9.09
CA ASP A 47 -6.09 2.61 -7.66
C ASP A 47 -7.57 2.23 -7.51
N ALA A 48 -8.45 2.90 -8.25
CA ALA A 48 -9.89 2.62 -8.23
C ALA A 48 -10.17 1.18 -8.69
N MET A 49 -9.56 0.79 -9.80
CA MET A 49 -9.73 -0.54 -10.38
C MET A 49 -9.18 -1.63 -9.46
N ARG A 50 -8.10 -1.36 -8.72
CA ARG A 50 -7.55 -2.30 -7.75
C ARG A 50 -8.55 -2.61 -6.64
N LEU A 51 -9.23 -1.60 -6.12
CA LEU A 51 -10.29 -1.80 -5.12
C LEU A 51 -11.48 -2.59 -5.67
N VAL A 52 -11.80 -2.43 -6.96
CA VAL A 52 -12.82 -3.24 -7.63
C VAL A 52 -12.37 -4.71 -7.71
N VAL A 53 -11.14 -4.98 -8.15
CA VAL A 53 -10.57 -6.34 -8.22
C VAL A 53 -10.58 -7.01 -6.84
N VAL A 54 -10.19 -6.29 -5.79
CA VAL A 54 -10.21 -6.81 -4.41
C VAL A 54 -11.63 -7.13 -3.94
N GLN A 55 -12.60 -6.26 -4.25
CA GLN A 55 -13.99 -6.51 -3.88
C GLN A 55 -14.60 -7.69 -4.63
N ASP A 56 -14.35 -7.82 -5.94
CA ASP A 56 -14.82 -8.96 -6.72
C ASP A 56 -14.16 -10.27 -6.23
N PHE A 57 -12.89 -10.22 -5.81
CA PHE A 57 -12.23 -11.34 -5.14
C PHE A 57 -12.90 -11.72 -3.81
N LEU A 58 -13.15 -10.75 -2.92
CA LEU A 58 -13.87 -10.97 -1.66
C LEU A 58 -15.31 -11.44 -1.87
N ALA A 59 -15.92 -11.09 -3.00
CA ALA A 59 -17.25 -11.54 -3.42
C ALA A 59 -17.26 -12.96 -4.04
N GLY A 60 -16.10 -13.62 -4.12
CA GLY A 60 -15.98 -15.02 -4.54
C GLY A 60 -15.36 -15.25 -5.92
N GLN A 61 -14.80 -14.23 -6.57
CA GLN A 61 -14.06 -14.43 -7.81
C GLN A 61 -12.85 -15.36 -7.59
N GLY A 62 -12.64 -16.31 -8.51
CA GLY A 62 -11.58 -17.31 -8.37
C GLY A 62 -10.17 -16.70 -8.29
N TRP A 63 -9.24 -17.40 -7.64
CA TRP A 63 -7.85 -16.96 -7.47
C TRP A 63 -7.11 -16.73 -8.80
N PHE A 64 -7.33 -17.62 -9.78
CA PHE A 64 -6.71 -17.55 -11.10
C PHE A 64 -7.58 -16.86 -12.15
N ASP A 65 -8.79 -16.45 -11.76
CA ASP A 65 -9.64 -15.64 -12.63
C ASP A 65 -9.18 -14.19 -12.56
N LYS A 66 -8.63 -13.73 -13.68
CA LYS A 66 -8.10 -12.37 -13.86
C LYS A 66 -8.95 -11.54 -14.82
N ILE A 67 -10.14 -12.01 -15.17
CA ILE A 67 -11.05 -11.26 -16.02
C ILE A 67 -11.80 -10.24 -15.16
N GLN A 68 -11.66 -8.96 -15.48
CA GLN A 68 -12.47 -7.93 -14.87
C GLN A 68 -13.75 -7.76 -15.70
N TYR A 69 -14.86 -8.32 -15.21
CA TYR A 69 -16.14 -8.32 -15.91
C TYR A 69 -16.81 -6.94 -15.96
N ARG A 70 -16.46 -6.06 -15.02
CA ARG A 70 -16.93 -4.66 -14.97
C ARG A 70 -16.17 -3.74 -15.93
N LEU A 71 -15.16 -4.25 -16.62
CA LEU A 71 -14.39 -3.55 -17.65
C LEU A 71 -14.72 -4.15 -19.02
N ASN A 72 -14.84 -3.32 -20.06
CA ASN A 72 -15.15 -3.79 -21.42
C ASN A 72 -16.41 -4.69 -21.49
N THR A 73 -17.47 -4.32 -20.77
CA THR A 73 -18.75 -5.04 -20.75
C THR A 73 -19.37 -5.10 -22.17
N PRO A 74 -19.92 -6.25 -22.61
CA PRO A 74 -20.17 -7.48 -21.86
C PRO A 74 -19.02 -8.51 -21.84
N TYR A 75 -17.91 -8.24 -22.52
CA TYR A 75 -16.87 -9.24 -22.75
C TYR A 75 -15.90 -9.43 -21.58
N GLY A 76 -15.74 -8.40 -20.74
CA GLY A 76 -14.68 -8.37 -19.73
C GLY A 76 -13.33 -7.97 -20.34
N ALA A 77 -12.34 -7.74 -19.48
CA ALA A 77 -10.97 -7.52 -19.90
C ALA A 77 -9.96 -8.23 -18.97
N PRO A 78 -8.88 -8.82 -19.51
CA PRO A 78 -7.86 -9.43 -18.68
C PRO A 78 -7.04 -8.37 -17.93
N ILE A 79 -6.92 -8.54 -16.62
CA ILE A 79 -6.04 -7.76 -15.76
C ILE A 79 -4.73 -8.54 -15.56
N HIS A 80 -3.60 -7.87 -15.81
CA HIS A 80 -2.28 -8.49 -15.72
C HIS A 80 -1.69 -8.48 -14.29
N TRP A 81 -2.39 -7.85 -13.34
CA TRP A 81 -1.94 -7.72 -11.96
C TRP A 81 -1.95 -9.06 -11.20
N SER A 82 -1.08 -9.17 -10.21
CA SER A 82 -0.96 -10.36 -9.36
C SER A 82 -1.93 -10.30 -8.18
N ARG A 83 -2.73 -11.36 -8.01
CA ARG A 83 -3.64 -11.54 -6.87
C ARG A 83 -2.94 -11.53 -5.51
N LEU A 84 -1.64 -11.82 -5.47
CA LEU A 84 -0.88 -11.79 -4.22
C LEU A 84 -0.86 -10.39 -3.58
N VAL A 85 -0.79 -9.33 -4.40
CA VAL A 85 -0.76 -7.94 -3.93
C VAL A 85 -2.14 -7.47 -3.45
N ASP A 86 -3.19 -8.21 -3.79
CA ASP A 86 -4.56 -7.90 -3.36
C ASP A 86 -4.83 -8.42 -1.94
N LEU A 87 -4.04 -9.40 -1.45
CA LEU A 87 -4.23 -10.01 -0.13
C LEU A 87 -4.09 -9.03 1.04
N PRO A 88 -3.10 -8.12 1.10
CA PRO A 88 -3.01 -7.14 2.18
C PRO A 88 -4.23 -6.22 2.22
N ILE A 89 -4.72 -5.77 1.06
CA ILE A 89 -5.90 -4.90 0.95
C ILE A 89 -7.15 -5.66 1.40
N ALA A 90 -7.34 -6.88 0.89
CA ALA A 90 -8.42 -7.77 1.31
C ALA A 90 -8.39 -8.03 2.83
N GLY A 91 -7.20 -8.25 3.39
CA GLY A 91 -7.00 -8.43 4.83
C GLY A 91 -7.40 -7.21 5.64
N LEU A 92 -7.02 -6.00 5.22
CA LEU A 92 -7.43 -4.75 5.88
C LEU A 92 -8.95 -4.57 5.84
N ILE A 93 -9.59 -4.80 4.68
CA ILE A 93 -11.05 -4.74 4.56
C ILE A 93 -11.70 -5.71 5.56
N LEU A 94 -11.28 -6.97 5.58
CA LEU A 94 -11.83 -7.98 6.48
C LEU A 94 -11.61 -7.65 7.97
N ILE A 95 -10.46 -7.06 8.33
CA ILE A 95 -10.17 -6.62 9.69
C ILE A 95 -11.07 -5.44 10.09
N PHE A 96 -11.29 -4.48 9.20
CA PHE A 96 -12.08 -3.27 9.49
C PHE A 96 -13.59 -3.50 9.41
N GLN A 97 -14.05 -4.44 8.58
CA GLN A 97 -15.46 -4.70 8.32
C GLN A 97 -16.32 -4.95 9.58
N PRO A 98 -15.91 -5.73 10.60
CA PRO A 98 -16.72 -5.91 11.80
C PRO A 98 -16.87 -4.65 12.65
N PHE A 99 -15.98 -3.66 12.51
CA PHE A 99 -16.00 -2.43 13.31
C PHE A 99 -16.66 -1.27 12.57
N PHE A 100 -16.52 -1.23 11.24
CA PHE A 100 -16.88 -0.06 10.42
C PHE A 100 -17.86 -0.38 9.28
N GLY A 101 -18.26 -1.64 9.11
CA GLY A 101 -19.19 -2.06 8.06
C GLY A 101 -18.67 -1.71 6.67
N GLU A 102 -19.51 -1.10 5.82
CA GLU A 102 -19.15 -0.71 4.46
C GLU A 102 -17.99 0.31 4.40
N PHE A 103 -17.79 1.10 5.46
CA PHE A 103 -16.69 2.07 5.53
C PHE A 103 -15.31 1.41 5.61
N ALA A 104 -15.24 0.10 5.85
CA ALA A 104 -14.00 -0.67 5.83
C ALA A 104 -13.24 -0.56 4.51
N VAL A 105 -13.95 -0.48 3.38
CA VAL A 105 -13.33 -0.31 2.06
C VAL A 105 -12.65 1.05 1.94
N THR A 106 -13.31 2.11 2.43
CA THR A 106 -12.73 3.45 2.49
C THR A 106 -11.50 3.49 3.39
N LEU A 107 -11.54 2.83 4.54
CA LEU A 107 -10.40 2.75 5.45
C LEU A 107 -9.22 1.97 4.87
N ALA A 108 -9.48 0.92 4.08
CA ALA A 108 -8.43 0.16 3.40
C ALA A 108 -7.83 0.88 2.17
N ALA A 109 -8.47 1.96 1.71
CA ALA A 109 -7.99 2.81 0.62
C ALA A 109 -7.07 3.95 1.09
N TRP A 110 -6.96 4.19 2.41
CA TRP A 110 -6.04 5.15 3.02
C TRP A 110 -4.65 4.53 3.25
#